data_AF-A0A1C7WIJ1-F1
#
_entry.id   AF-A0A1C7WIJ1-F1
#
_cell.length_a   1.000
_cell.length_b   1.000
_cell.length_c   1.000
_cell.angle_alpha   90.00
_cell.angle_beta   90.00
_cell.angle_gamma   90.00
#
_symmetry.space_group_name_H-M   'P 1'
#
loop_
_entity.id
_entity.type
_entity.pdbx_description
1 polymer ?
#
loop_
_entity_poly.entity_id
_entity_poly.type
_entity_poly.pdbx_seq_one_letter_code
_entity_poly.pdbx_strand_id
1 'polypeptide(L)' 'MTGKVTVSISANQHIHLDKTVEMDKADFEKYQRICAEGIDLDSLIGEIACKYGLGVQDCCYENDPEDITFELVPQTK' A
#
# COMPACT_ATOMS: atom_id res chain seq x y z
N MET A 1 -22.05 -0.37 36.49
CA MET A 1 -22.10 0.85 35.65
C MET A 1 -21.53 0.49 34.30
N THR A 2 -22.32 0.56 33.23
CA THR A 2 -21.83 0.37 31.86
C THR A 2 -21.68 1.73 31.20
N GLY A 3 -20.54 2.39 31.45
CA GLY A 3 -20.15 3.58 30.72
C GLY A 3 -19.57 3.20 29.35
N LYS A 4 -19.89 3.95 28.30
CA LYS A 4 -19.23 3.86 27.00
C LYS A 4 -18.25 5.02 26.87
N VAL A 5 -17.08 4.77 26.29
CA VAL A 5 -16.07 5.77 25.97
C VAL A 5 -15.85 5.79 24.46
N THR A 6 -15.45 6.93 23.93
CA THR A 6 -15.03 7.05 22.52
C THR A 6 -13.53 6.85 22.45
N VAL A 7 -13.10 5.91 21.61
CA VAL A 7 -11.68 5.62 21.35
C VAL A 7 -11.37 5.74 19.87
N SER A 8 -10.19 6.26 19.55
CA SER A 8 -9.55 6.13 18.25
C SER A 8 -8.76 4.82 18.24
N ILE A 9 -8.95 4.01 17.19
CA ILE A 9 -8.23 2.76 17.01
C ILE A 9 -7.42 2.90 15.73
N SER A 10 -6.10 2.71 15.83
CA SER A 10 -5.19 2.72 14.68
C SER A 10 -4.30 1.49 14.69
N ALA A 11 -3.85 1.08 13.52
CA ALA A 11 -2.90 0.00 13.31
C ALA A 11 -2.10 0.29 12.03
N ASN A 12 -0.87 -0.20 11.97
CA ASN A 12 -0.06 -0.23 10.76
C ASN A 12 -0.31 -1.55 10.03
N GLN A 13 -0.28 -1.54 8.70
CA GLN A 13 -0.32 -2.77 7.92
C GLN A 13 0.60 -2.64 6.72
N HIS A 14 1.48 -3.61 6.55
CA HIS A 14 2.31 -3.76 5.36
C HIS A 14 1.60 -4.67 4.38
N ILE A 15 1.38 -4.17 3.16
CA ILE A 15 0.68 -4.90 2.10
C ILE A 15 1.70 -5.31 1.04
N HIS A 16 1.73 -6.60 0.70
CA HIS A 16 2.43 -7.09 -0.49
C HIS A 16 1.41 -7.25 -1.64
N LEU A 17 1.70 -6.64 -2.78
CA LEU A 17 0.89 -6.75 -3.99
C LEU A 17 1.63 -7.62 -5.01
N ASP A 18 0.97 -8.66 -5.50
CA ASP A 18 1.53 -9.53 -6.54
C ASP A 18 0.46 -9.82 -7.60
N LYS A 19 0.84 -9.68 -8.87
CA LYS A 19 -0.04 -9.90 -10.00
C LYS A 19 0.76 -10.33 -11.21
N THR A 20 0.38 -11.46 -11.79
CA THR A 20 0.88 -11.88 -13.10
C THR A 20 0.04 -11.24 -14.21
N VAL A 21 0.68 -10.57 -15.17
CA VAL A 21 0.03 -9.88 -16.29
C VAL A 21 0.75 -10.18 -17.59
N GLU A 22 0.02 -10.12 -18.71
CA GLU A 22 0.63 -9.98 -20.03
C GLU A 22 1.01 -8.51 -20.23
N MET A 23 2.28 -8.25 -20.56
CA MET A 23 2.87 -6.92 -20.65
C MET A 23 3.46 -6.66 -22.03
N ASP A 24 3.30 -5.43 -22.52
CA ASP A 24 3.99 -4.94 -23.72
C ASP A 24 5.50 -4.95 -23.48
N LYS A 25 6.26 -5.54 -24.41
CA LYS A 25 7.73 -5.59 -24.32
C LYS A 25 8.36 -4.20 -24.15
N ALA A 26 7.81 -3.17 -24.80
CA ALA A 26 8.31 -1.80 -24.70
C ALA A 26 8.19 -1.22 -23.28
N ASP A 27 7.15 -1.57 -22.53
CA ASP A 27 7.00 -1.12 -21.14
C ASP A 27 7.96 -1.85 -20.22
N PHE A 28 8.21 -3.14 -20.48
CA PHE A 28 9.22 -3.89 -19.74
C PHE A 28 10.62 -3.30 -19.95
N GLU A 29 10.98 -2.96 -21.20
CA GLU A 29 12.24 -2.28 -21.51
C GLU A 29 12.33 -0.89 -20.85
N LYS A 30 11.21 -0.14 -20.80
CA LYS A 30 11.13 1.13 -20.07
C LYS A 30 11.41 0.94 -18.58
N TYR A 31 10.78 -0.05 -17.95
CA TYR A 31 11.05 -0.43 -16.55
C TYR A 31 12.53 -0.77 -16.33
N GLN A 32 13.14 -1.56 -17.22
CA GLN A 32 14.56 -1.91 -17.11
C GLN A 32 15.49 -0.69 -17.17
N ARG A 33 15.20 0.28 -18.04
CA ARG A 33 16.00 1.53 -18.14
C ARG A 33 15.85 2.37 -16.88
N ILE A 34 14.62 2.53 -16.41
CA ILE A 34 14.30 3.20 -15.15
C ILE A 34 15.17 2.62 -14.03
N CYS A 35 15.16 1.29 -13.83
CA CYS A 35 15.98 0.65 -12.79
C CYS A 35 17.49 0.90 -12.92
N ALA A 36 18.01 1.08 -14.13
CA ALA A 36 19.43 1.33 -14.36
C ALA A 36 19.86 2.78 -14.02
N GLU A 37 18.93 3.74 -14.06
CA GLU A 37 19.24 5.17 -13.89
C GLU A 37 19.23 5.64 -12.42
N GLY A 38 18.62 4.89 -11.50
CA GLY A 38 18.76 5.09 -10.04
C GLY A 38 18.19 6.41 -9.48
N ILE A 39 17.27 7.07 -10.17
CA ILE A 39 16.57 8.28 -9.71
C ILE A 39 15.42 7.86 -8.74
N ASP A 40 14.68 8.79 -8.14
CA ASP A 40 13.43 8.48 -7.41
C ASP A 40 12.36 7.95 -8.41
N LEU A 41 12.40 6.64 -8.64
CA LEU A 41 11.74 5.95 -9.75
C LEU A 41 10.39 5.35 -9.35
N ASP A 42 10.03 5.37 -8.07
CA ASP A 42 8.83 4.71 -7.56
C ASP A 42 7.56 5.29 -8.20
N SER A 43 7.55 6.60 -8.48
CA SER A 43 6.43 7.22 -9.22
C SER A 43 6.33 6.71 -10.67
N LEU A 44 7.47 6.58 -11.38
CA LEU A 44 7.49 6.13 -12.78
C LEU A 44 7.22 4.63 -12.91
N ILE A 45 7.74 3.82 -11.99
CA ILE A 45 7.43 2.38 -11.90
C ILE A 45 5.97 2.20 -11.51
N GLY A 46 5.46 3.03 -10.59
CA GLY A 46 4.06 3.07 -10.19
C GLY A 46 3.11 3.34 -11.35
N GLU A 47 3.45 4.25 -12.26
CA GLU A 47 2.67 4.49 -13.49
C GLU A 47 2.61 3.25 -14.38
N ILE A 48 3.73 2.53 -14.54
CA ILE A 48 3.78 1.28 -15.31
C ILE A 48 2.90 0.22 -14.62
N ALA A 49 3.07 0.03 -13.31
CA ALA A 49 2.27 -0.94 -12.54
C ALA A 49 0.76 -0.63 -12.60
N CYS A 50 0.39 0.65 -12.54
CA CYS A 50 -0.99 1.13 -12.67
C CYS A 50 -1.57 0.85 -14.07
N LYS A 51 -0.80 1.01 -15.16
CA LYS A 51 -1.22 0.64 -16.52
C LYS A 51 -1.66 -0.83 -16.60
N TYR A 52 -0.99 -1.72 -15.87
CA TYR A 52 -1.32 -3.16 -15.80
C TYR A 52 -2.27 -3.53 -14.66
N GLY A 53 -2.81 -2.51 -13.98
CA GLY A 53 -3.84 -2.64 -12.97
C GLY A 53 -3.39 -3.36 -11.71
N LEU A 54 -2.11 -3.26 -11.32
CA LEU A 54 -1.68 -3.65 -9.98
C LEU A 54 -2.28 -2.66 -8.97
N GLY A 55 -3.10 -3.15 -8.05
CA GLY A 55 -3.74 -2.34 -7.02
C GLY A 55 -3.98 -3.10 -5.73
N VAL A 56 -4.60 -2.45 -4.75
CA VAL A 56 -4.83 -3.02 -3.41
C VAL A 56 -5.64 -4.31 -3.41
N GLN A 57 -6.46 -4.56 -4.44
CA GLN A 57 -7.18 -5.82 -4.63
C GLN A 57 -6.26 -7.01 -4.97
N ASP A 58 -5.06 -6.75 -5.47
CA ASP A 58 -4.04 -7.75 -5.81
C ASP A 58 -3.13 -8.05 -4.62
N CYS A 59 -3.55 -7.67 -3.40
CA CYS A 59 -2.79 -7.98 -2.21
C CYS A 59 -2.93 -9.44 -1.80
N CYS A 60 -1.82 -10.04 -1.38
CA CYS A 60 -1.87 -11.18 -0.50
C CYS A 60 -1.90 -10.66 0.94
N TYR A 61 -3.04 -10.78 1.61
CA TYR A 61 -3.17 -10.49 3.03
C TYR A 61 -2.47 -11.59 3.83
N GLU A 62 -1.14 -11.58 3.85
CA GLU A 62 -0.36 -12.50 4.69
C GLU A 62 0.05 -11.89 6.02
N ASN A 63 -0.09 -10.57 6.21
CA ASN A 63 0.29 -9.90 7.45
C ASN A 63 -0.92 -9.36 8.22
N ASP A 64 -0.99 -9.78 9.48
CA ASP A 64 -1.88 -9.21 10.48
C ASP A 64 -1.52 -7.72 10.73
N PRO A 65 -2.49 -6.87 11.13
CA PRO A 65 -2.21 -5.50 11.52
C PRO A 65 -1.24 -5.44 12.72
N GLU A 66 -0.26 -4.55 12.63
CA GLU A 66 0.77 -4.31 13.65
C GLU A 66 0.54 -2.97 14.36
N ASP A 67 1.22 -2.74 15.48
CA ASP A 67 1.17 -1.47 16.23
C ASP A 67 -0.24 -1.00 16.57
N ILE A 68 -1.12 -1.93 16.96
CA ILE A 68 -2.52 -1.60 17.26
C ILE A 68 -2.58 -0.74 18.54
N THR A 69 -3.05 0.49 18.43
CA THR A 69 -3.21 1.43 19.54
C THR A 69 -4.67 1.82 19.76
N PHE A 70 -4.99 2.14 21.02
CA PHE A 70 -6.30 2.64 21.45
C PHE A 70 -6.08 3.94 22.22
N GLU A 71 -6.64 5.04 21.71
CA GLU A 71 -6.51 6.36 22.34
C GLU A 71 -7.88 6.94 22.67
N LEU A 72 -8.06 7.47 23.87
CA LEU A 72 -9.30 8.17 24.23
C LEU A 72 -9.42 9.45 23.41
N VAL A 73 -10.52 9.61 22.68
CA VAL A 73 -10.78 10.86 21.97
C VAL A 73 -11.21 11.90 23.01
N PRO A 74 -10.47 13.01 23.18
CA PRO A 74 -10.87 14.07 24.10
C PRO A 74 -12.22 14.60 23.66
N GLN A 75 -13.22 14.56 24.55
CA GLN A 75 -14.47 15.26 24.30
C GLN A 75 -14.20 16.75 24.51
N THR A 76 -13.97 17.48 23.42
CA THR A 76 -14.00 18.94 23.44
C THR A 76 -15.39 19.38 23.88
N LYS A 77 -15.45 20.06 25.03
CA LYS A 77 -16.66 20.68 25.58
C LYS A 77 -17.09 21.87 24.74
#